data_AF-A0A3B9U5P7-F1
#
_entry.id   AF-A0A3B9U5P7-F1
#
_cell.length_a   1.000
_cell.length_b   1.000
_cell.length_c   1.000
_cell.angle_alpha   90.00
_cell.angle_beta   90.00
_cell.angle_gamma   90.00
#
_symmetry.space_group_name_H-M   'P 1'
#
loop_
_entity.id
_entity.type
_entity.pdbx_description
1 polymer ?
#
loop_
_entity_poly.entity_id
_entity_poly.type
_entity_poly.pdbx_seq_one_letter_code
_entity_poly.pdbx_strand_id
1 'polypeptide(L)' 'MHYFDPVCKKKLRKKTEFAIIKFRGVAYHLCCDACKDIFIMHPEEYVPQETIAEENDTIN' A
#
# COMPACT_ATOMS: atom_id res chain seq x y z
N MET A 1 -6.35 10.44 -9.54
CA MET A 1 -5.86 9.59 -8.43
C MET A 1 -6.94 8.60 -8.04
N HIS A 2 -6.77 7.35 -8.44
CA HIS A 2 -7.57 6.23 -7.96
C HIS A 2 -6.63 5.37 -7.13
N TYR A 3 -7.03 5.04 -5.90
CA TYR A 3 -6.29 4.09 -5.07
C TYR A 3 -6.85 2.70 -5.31
N PHE A 4 -6.01 1.68 -5.19
CA PHE A 4 -6.39 0.29 -5.31
C PHE A 4 -5.97 -0.44 -4.05
N ASP A 5 -6.87 -1.28 -3.55
CA ASP A 5 -6.54 -2.21 -2.47
C ASP A 5 -5.66 -3.32 -3.04
N PRO A 6 -4.43 -3.54 -2.51
CA PRO A 6 -3.52 -4.56 -3.03
C PRO A 6 -3.98 -5.99 -2.75
N VAL A 7 -4.83 -6.21 -1.72
CA VAL A 7 -5.36 -7.53 -1.35
C VAL A 7 -6.51 -7.92 -2.26
N CYS A 8 -7.55 -7.08 -2.34
CA CYS A 8 -8.77 -7.41 -3.10
C CYS A 8 -8.80 -6.81 -4.52
N LYS A 9 -7.80 -6.03 -4.91
CA LYS A 9 -7.68 -5.33 -6.22
C LYS A 9 -8.84 -4.40 -6.53
N LYS A 10 -9.62 -4.01 -5.52
CA LYS A 10 -10.80 -3.18 -5.67
C LYS A 10 -10.40 -1.72 -5.80
N LYS A 11 -11.08 -1.01 -6.70
CA LYS A 11 -10.94 0.44 -6.88
C LYS A 11 -11.53 1.17 -5.68
N LEU A 12 -10.72 1.95 -4.99
CA LEU A 12 -11.11 2.76 -3.84
C LEU A 12 -11.70 4.09 -4.29
N ARG A 13 -12.83 4.49 -3.70
CA ARG A 13 -13.50 5.79 -3.96
C ARG A 13 -13.17 6.75 -2.80
N LYS A 14 -12.43 7.84 -3.10
CA LYS A 14 -11.91 8.92 -2.20
C LYS A 14 -12.72 9.11 -0.89
N LYS A 15 -12.18 9.49 0.28
CA LYS A 15 -10.82 9.68 0.84
C LYS A 15 -10.85 9.51 2.39
N THR A 16 -11.99 9.12 2.96
CA THR A 16 -12.29 9.24 4.41
C THR A 16 -12.45 7.92 5.16
N GLU A 17 -12.48 6.77 4.48
CA GLU A 17 -12.72 5.45 5.11
C GLU A 17 -11.71 4.39 4.66
N PHE A 18 -10.47 4.79 4.40
CA PHE A 18 -9.41 3.82 4.10
C PHE A 18 -8.57 3.56 5.33
N ALA A 19 -8.28 2.30 5.59
CA ALA A 19 -7.14 1.95 6.45
C ALA A 19 -5.86 2.24 5.65
N ILE A 20 -4.94 3.00 6.24
CA ILE A 20 -3.65 3.32 5.64
C ILE A 20 -2.57 2.63 6.46
N ILE A 21 -1.77 1.80 5.81
CA ILE A 21 -0.60 1.13 6.40
C ILE A 21 0.66 1.63 5.72
N LYS A 22 1.70 1.90 6.52
CA LYS A 22 3.05 2.12 6.00
C LYS A 22 3.83 0.82 6.09
N PHE A 23 4.36 0.37 4.95
CA PHE A 23 5.25 -0.78 4.87
C PHE A 23 6.42 -0.44 3.93
N ARG A 24 7.67 -0.66 4.38
CA ARG A 24 8.90 -0.33 3.64
C ARG A 24 8.94 1.10 3.09
N GLY A 25 8.43 2.07 3.85
CA GLY A 25 8.41 3.49 3.45
C GLY A 25 7.25 3.88 2.52
N VAL A 26 6.44 2.92 2.04
CA VAL A 26 5.30 3.18 1.15
C VAL A 26 3.97 3.04 1.89
N ALA A 27 3.06 3.96 1.60
CA ALA A 27 1.71 3.97 2.13
C ALA A 27 0.77 3.16 1.24
N TYR A 28 0.22 2.08 1.78
CA TYR A 28 -0.79 1.24 1.15
C TYR A 28 -2.18 1.63 1.68
N HIS A 29 -3.15 1.66 0.76
CA HIS A 29 -4.54 2.00 1.05
C HIS A 29 -5.39 0.74 0.98
N LEU A 30 -6.10 0.44 2.07
CA LEU A 30 -6.92 -0.75 2.24
C LEU A 30 -8.38 -0.34 2.34
N CYS A 31 -9.27 -1.13 1.75
CA CYS A 31 -10.71 -0.85 1.70
C CYS A 31 -11.42 -1.11 3.04
N CYS A 32 -10.86 -1.94 3.91
CA CYS A 32 -11.42 -2.31 5.20
C CYS A 32 -10.37 -2.97 6.11
N ASP A 33 -10.71 -3.16 7.38
CA ASP A 33 -9.83 -3.82 8.36
C ASP A 33 -9.52 -5.28 8.01
N ALA A 34 -10.45 -6.02 7.40
CA ALA A 34 -10.17 -7.38 6.97
C ALA A 34 -9.04 -7.45 5.91
N CYS A 35 -9.03 -6.53 4.95
CA CYS A 35 -7.93 -6.44 3.97
C CYS A 35 -6.62 -5.98 4.63
N LYS A 36 -6.72 -5.11 5.64
CA LYS A 36 -5.58 -4.69 6.46
C LYS A 36 -4.95 -5.88 7.20
N ASP A 37 -5.75 -6.73 7.83
CA ASP A 37 -5.24 -7.89 8.58
C ASP A 37 -4.56 -8.91 7.66
N ILE A 38 -5.17 -9.21 6.50
CA ILE A 38 -4.58 -10.08 5.47
C ILE A 38 -3.25 -9.49 4.96
N PHE A 39 -3.22 -8.17 4.70
CA PHE A 39 -2.00 -7.49 4.29
C PHE A 39 -0.90 -7.58 5.36
N ILE A 40 -1.22 -7.46 6.65
CA ILE A 40 -0.24 -7.58 7.74
C ILE A 40 0.27 -9.02 7.88
N MET A 41 -0.57 -10.03 7.62
CA MET A 41 -0.16 -11.44 7.69
C MET A 41 0.84 -11.81 6.59
N HIS A 42 0.60 -11.32 5.36
CA HIS A 42 1.40 -11.67 4.18
C HIS A 42 1.79 -10.44 3.33
N PRO A 43 2.47 -9.42 3.90
CA PRO A 43 2.70 -8.15 3.21
C PRO A 43 3.58 -8.32 1.97
N GLU A 44 4.51 -9.27 2.00
CA GLU A 44 5.44 -9.52 0.89
C GLU A 44 4.75 -10.06 -0.37
N GLU A 45 3.56 -10.68 -0.24
CA GLU A 45 2.77 -11.14 -1.39
C GLU A 45 2.05 -9.97 -2.11
N TYR A 46 1.86 -8.86 -1.40
CA TYR A 46 1.11 -7.70 -1.86
C TYR A 46 1.98 -6.48 -2.16
N VAL A 47 3.26 -6.57 -1.83
CA VAL A 47 4.25 -5.50 -2.03
C VAL A 47 5.09 -5.85 -3.25
N PRO A 48 5.10 -5.00 -4.29
CA PRO A 48 6.00 -5.21 -5.42
C PRO A 48 7.45 -5.16 -4.94
N GLN A 49 8.28 -6.08 -5.43
CA GLN A 49 9.69 -6.24 -5.02
C GLN A 49 10.54 -4.98 -5.29
N GLU A 50 10.05 -4.08 -6.12
CA GLU A 50 10.66 -2.81 -6.52
C GLU A 50 10.34 -1.64 -5.57
N THR A 51 9.95 -1.94 -4.33
CA THR A 51 9.73 -0.91 -3.31
C THR A 51 10.99 -0.71 -2.49
N ILE A 52 12.08 -0.36 -3.17
CA ILE A 52 13.26 0.19 -2.52
C ILE A 52 12.97 1.68 -2.37
N ALA A 53 12.86 2.14 -1.13
CA ALA A 53 12.98 3.56 -0.81
C ALA A 53 14.42 3.99 -1.12
N GLU A 54 14.73 4.20 -2.39
CA GLU A 54 15.94 4.91 -2.80
C GLU A 54 15.64 6.41 -2.72
N GLU A 55 15.87 6.95 -1.54
CA GLU A 55 16.39 8.30 -1.40
C GLU A 55 17.82 8.31 -1.99
N ASN A 56 17.92 8.34 -3.31
CA ASN A 56 19.18 8.67 -3.99
C ASN A 56 19.10 10.13 -4.44
N ASP A 57 19.40 10.99 -3.47
CA ASP A 57 20.07 12.27 -3.68
C ASP A 57 21.28 12.04 -4.59
N THR A 58 21.16 12.33 -5.89
CA THR A 58 22.33 12.66 -6.71
C THR A 58 21.90 13.61 -7.81
N ILE A 59 22.16 14.89 -7.54
CA ILE A 59 22.40 15.93 -8.53
C ILE A 59 23.47 15.43 -9.51
N ASN A 60 23.14 15.36 -10.80
CA ASN A 60 24.07 15.72 -11.87
C ASN A 60 23.30 16.11 -13.14
#